data_AF-X1DGV9-F1
#
_entry.id   AF-X1DGV9-F1
#
_cell.length_a   1.000
_cell.length_b   1.000
_cell.length_c   1.000
_cell.angle_alpha   90.00
_cell.angle_beta   90.00
_cell.angle_gamma   90.00
#
_symmetry.space_group_name_H-M   'P 1'
#
loop_
_entity.id
_entity.type
_entity.pdbx_description
1 polymer ?
#
loop_
_entity_poly.entity_id
_entity_poly.type
_entity_poly.pdbx_seq_one_letter_code
_entity_poly.pdbx_strand_id
1 'polypeptide(L)'
;MVKISKFGKDFLLLALRINKHIKGYVDFYFGPEKLRQIVDNESPTSPNKLLKDSITLIQELGEQGYDKERERYLEKLLTAMKTSIEIL
;
A
#
# COMPACT_ATOMS: atom_id res chain seq x y z
N MET A 1 -1.66 -11.06 -20.18
CA MET A 1 -1.43 -9.96 -19.20
C MET A 1 -1.51 -10.54 -17.80
N VAL A 2 -0.49 -10.34 -16.96
CA VAL A 2 -0.53 -10.81 -15.57
C VAL A 2 -1.58 -9.99 -14.81
N LYS A 3 -2.58 -10.68 -14.24
CA LYS A 3 -3.65 -10.04 -13.46
C LYS A 3 -3.11 -9.76 -12.06
N ILE A 4 -3.09 -8.49 -11.64
CA ILE A 4 -2.70 -8.13 -10.27
C ILE A 4 -3.74 -8.70 -9.29
N SER A 5 -3.25 -9.38 -8.25
CA SER A 5 -4.06 -9.93 -7.16
C SER A 5 -4.78 -8.83 -6.38
N LYS A 6 -5.78 -9.20 -5.57
CA LYS A 6 -6.42 -8.24 -4.66
C LYS A 6 -5.37 -7.62 -3.72
N PHE A 7 -4.54 -8.45 -3.07
CA PHE A 7 -3.45 -8.01 -2.21
C PHE A 7 -2.52 -7.00 -2.88
N GLY A 8 -2.08 -7.29 -4.12
CA GLY A 8 -1.20 -6.38 -4.86
C GLY A 8 -1.86 -5.03 -5.16
N LYS A 9 -3.16 -5.00 -5.44
CA LYS A 9 -3.89 -3.73 -5.63
C LYS A 9 -3.99 -2.97 -4.31
N ASP A 10 -4.37 -3.64 -3.23
CA ASP A 10 -4.54 -3.02 -1.91
C ASP A 10 -3.21 -2.45 -1.38
N PHE A 11 -2.10 -3.17 -1.59
CA PHE A 11 -0.74 -2.70 -1.32
C PHE A 11 -0.40 -1.41 -2.08
N LEU A 12 -0.67 -1.36 -3.39
CA LEU A 12 -0.39 -0.17 -4.21
C LEU A 12 -1.28 1.02 -3.83
N LEU A 13 -2.56 0.76 -3.57
CA LEU A 13 -3.52 1.78 -3.13
C LEU A 13 -3.11 2.39 -1.78
N LEU A 14 -2.59 1.59 -0.85
CA LEU A 14 -2.09 2.09 0.44
C LEU A 14 -0.99 3.14 0.22
N ALA A 15 0.05 2.83 -0.54
CA ALA A 15 1.16 3.75 -0.82
C ALA A 15 0.68 5.05 -1.49
N LEU A 16 -0.21 4.93 -2.48
CA LEU A 16 -0.78 6.09 -3.18
C LEU A 16 -1.62 6.97 -2.23
N ARG A 17 -2.38 6.37 -1.32
CA ARG A 17 -3.17 7.12 -0.33
C ARG A 17 -2.29 7.80 0.72
N ILE A 18 -1.17 7.18 1.14
CA ILE A 18 -0.18 7.83 2.01
C ILE A 18 0.39 9.10 1.33
N ASN A 19 0.62 9.06 0.02
CA ASN A 19 1.11 10.23 -0.73
C ASN A 19 0.15 11.43 -0.71
N LYS A 20 -1.15 11.25 -0.42
CA LYS A 20 -2.08 12.38 -0.22
C LYS A 20 -1.83 13.11 1.11
N HIS A 21 -1.16 12.48 2.06
CA HIS A 21 -0.79 13.07 3.36
C HIS A 21 0.66 13.55 3.38
N ILE A 22 1.57 12.75 2.83
CA ILE A 22 3.00 13.03 2.79
C ILE A 22 3.37 13.28 1.33
N LYS A 23 3.44 14.56 0.94
CA LYS A 23 3.80 14.94 -0.43
C LYS A 23 5.19 14.38 -0.78
N GLY A 24 5.27 13.59 -1.85
CA GLY A 24 6.52 12.98 -2.31
C GLY A 24 6.78 11.59 -1.71
N TYR A 25 5.84 11.03 -0.93
CA TYR A 25 5.91 9.64 -0.48
C TYR A 25 5.97 8.65 -1.65
N VAL A 26 5.25 8.96 -2.74
CA VAL A 26 5.39 8.29 -4.02
C VAL A 26 5.90 9.32 -5.03
N ASP A 27 7.22 9.33 -5.23
CA ASP A 27 7.89 10.23 -6.18
C ASP A 27 7.47 9.92 -7.63
N PHE A 28 7.44 8.64 -8.01
CA PHE A 28 6.96 8.20 -9.31
C PHE A 28 6.17 6.90 -9.20
N TYR A 29 5.13 6.73 -10.03
CA TYR A 29 4.30 5.52 -10.07
C TYR A 29 4.34 4.90 -11.45
N PHE A 30 4.86 3.68 -11.50
CA PHE A 30 4.79 2.82 -12.68
C PHE A 30 3.90 1.62 -12.37
N GLY A 31 2.63 1.69 -12.78
CA GLY A 31 1.62 0.68 -12.49
C GLY A 31 0.30 0.98 -13.20
N PRO A 32 -0.77 0.22 -12.91
CA PRO A 32 -2.05 0.44 -13.54
C PRO A 32 -2.59 1.84 -13.26
N GLU A 33 -2.74 2.65 -14.31
CA GLU A 33 -3.21 4.03 -14.22
C GLU A 33 -4.55 4.18 -13.48
N LYS A 34 -5.44 3.20 -13.64
CA LYS A 34 -6.74 3.15 -12.95
C LYS A 34 -6.61 3.21 -11.42
N LEU A 35 -5.55 2.65 -10.83
CA LEU A 35 -5.35 2.72 -9.37
C LEU A 35 -4.97 4.12 -8.91
N ARG A 36 -4.13 4.82 -9.69
CA ARG A 36 -3.79 6.22 -9.44
C ARG A 36 -5.05 7.10 -9.56
N GLN A 37 -5.83 6.92 -10.63
CA GLN A 37 -7.07 7.66 -10.85
C GLN A 37 -8.10 7.45 -9.72
N ILE A 38 -8.21 6.23 -9.16
CA ILE A 38 -9.06 5.98 -7.99
C ILE A 38 -8.63 6.89 -6.84
N VAL A 39 -7.36 6.85 -6.46
CA VAL A 39 -6.85 7.62 -5.32
C VAL A 39 -6.91 9.12 -5.56
N ASP A 40 -6.66 9.59 -6.79
CA ASP A 40 -6.74 11.01 -7.13
C ASP A 40 -8.14 11.58 -6.88
N ASN A 41 -9.19 10.80 -7.17
CA ASN A 41 -10.59 11.18 -6.98
C ASN A 41 -11.14 10.94 -5.56
N GLU A 42 -10.40 10.26 -4.68
CA GLU A 42 -10.79 10.06 -3.27
C GLU A 42 -10.45 11.29 -2.42
N SER A 43 -11.28 11.62 -1.41
CA SER A 43 -10.81 12.47 -0.31
C SER A 43 -9.68 11.77 0.46
N PRO A 44 -8.74 12.50 1.09
CA PRO A 44 -7.70 11.88 1.90
C PRO A 44 -8.29 10.89 2.91
N THR A 45 -7.85 9.62 2.82
CA THR A 45 -8.28 8.56 3.74
C THR A 45 -7.74 8.85 5.13
N SER A 46 -8.54 8.69 6.20
CA SER A 46 -8.08 9.01 7.55
C SER A 46 -6.85 8.17 7.98
N PRO A 47 -5.92 8.72 8.79
CA PRO A 47 -4.74 7.98 9.28
C PRO A 47 -5.11 6.66 9.97
N ASN A 48 -6.15 6.64 10.81
CA ASN A 48 -6.64 5.42 11.47
C ASN A 48 -7.05 4.33 10.48
N LYS A 49 -7.67 4.70 9.36
CA LYS A 49 -8.04 3.75 8.31
C LYS A 49 -6.80 3.22 7.58
N LEU A 50 -5.84 4.10 7.27
CA LEU A 50 -4.56 3.69 6.68
C LEU A 50 -3.76 2.74 7.59
N LEU A 51 -3.73 3.00 8.90
CA LEU A 51 -3.11 2.10 9.88
C LEU A 51 -3.77 0.72 9.86
N LYS A 52 -5.10 0.69 9.93
CA LYS A 52 -5.86 -0.57 9.86
C LYS A 52 -5.55 -1.33 8.57
N ASP A 53 -5.53 -0.64 7.43
CA ASP A 53 -5.25 -1.26 6.13
C ASP A 53 -3.82 -1.82 6.07
N SER A 54 -2.82 -1.10 6.63
CA SER A 54 -1.45 -1.60 6.72
C SER A 54 -1.32 -2.85 7.59
N ILE A 55 -2.02 -2.90 8.73
CA ILE A 55 -2.02 -4.07 9.63
C ILE A 55 -2.68 -5.27 8.96
N THR A 56 -3.81 -5.05 8.29
CA THR A 56 -4.50 -6.11 7.53
C THR A 56 -3.59 -6.68 6.44
N LEU A 57 -2.89 -5.85 5.68
CA LEU A 57 -1.94 -6.32 4.66
C LEU A 57 -0.78 -7.11 5.27
N ILE A 58 -0.27 -6.73 6.44
CA ILE A 58 0.78 -7.50 7.13
C ILE A 58 0.25 -8.89 7.52
N GLN A 59 -0.99 -8.97 8.02
CA GLN A 59 -1.61 -10.24 8.41
C GLN A 59 -1.89 -11.15 7.22
N GLU A 60 -2.35 -10.60 6.09
CA GLU A 60 -2.67 -11.35 4.87
C GLU A 60 -1.43 -11.80 4.08
N LEU A 61 -0.24 -11.27 4.39
CA LEU A 61 0.97 -11.47 3.58
C LEU A 61 1.38 -12.94 3.45
N GLY A 62 1.31 -13.71 4.55
CA GLY A 62 1.67 -15.13 4.55
C GLY A 62 0.73 -16.03 3.75
N GLU A 63 -0.45 -15.52 3.39
CA GLU A 63 -1.46 -16.26 2.60
C GLU A 63 -1.26 -16.08 1.08
N GLN A 64 -0.30 -15.24 0.67
CA GLN A 64 -0.13 -14.89 -0.75
C GLN A 64 0.67 -15.94 -1.54
N GLY A 65 1.29 -16.91 -0.87
CA GLY A 65 2.07 -17.98 -1.52
C GLY A 65 3.37 -17.49 -2.16
N TYR A 66 3.95 -16.40 -1.63
CA TYR A 66 5.24 -15.91 -2.06
C TYR A 66 6.37 -16.74 -1.44
N ASP A 67 7.56 -16.69 -2.04
CA ASP A 67 8.76 -17.20 -1.37
C ASP A 67 9.14 -16.32 -0.18
N LYS A 68 9.98 -16.86 0.72
CA LYS A 68 10.36 -16.18 1.97
C LYS A 68 11.10 -14.86 1.74
N GLU A 69 11.86 -14.73 0.66
CA GLU A 69 12.60 -13.50 0.36
C GLU A 69 11.63 -12.39 -0.05
N ARG A 70 10.65 -12.75 -0.89
CA ARG A 70 9.59 -11.85 -1.33
C ARG A 70 8.66 -11.44 -0.20
N GLU A 71 8.27 -12.38 0.66
CA GLU A 71 7.49 -12.06 1.87
C GLU A 71 8.26 -11.10 2.77
N ARG A 72 9.52 -11.40 3.09
CA ARG A 72 10.35 -10.51 3.91
C ARG A 72 10.47 -9.11 3.32
N TYR A 73 10.66 -8.99 2.01
CA TYR A 73 10.71 -7.69 1.34
C TYR A 73 9.41 -6.90 1.50
N LEU A 74 8.26 -7.54 1.24
CA LEU A 74 6.94 -6.89 1.35
C LEU A 74 6.58 -6.54 2.79
N GLU A 75 6.92 -7.40 3.75
CA GLU A 75 6.77 -7.13 5.18
C GLU A 75 7.50 -5.85 5.60
N LYS A 76 8.75 -5.66 5.14
CA LYS A 76 9.53 -4.45 5.46
C LYS A 76 8.93 -3.20 4.81
N LEU A 77 8.42 -3.29 3.59
CA LEU A 77 7.72 -2.17 2.96
C LEU A 77 6.44 -1.81 3.71
N LEU A 78 5.62 -2.79 4.08
CA LEU A 78 4.40 -2.56 4.85
C LEU A 78 4.68 -2.01 6.25
N THR A 79 5.76 -2.48 6.88
CA THR A 79 6.23 -1.94 8.16
C THR A 79 6.63 -0.46 8.02
N ALA A 80 7.40 -0.12 6.99
CA ALA A 80 7.78 1.27 6.72
C ALA A 80 6.57 2.16 6.42
N MET A 81 5.59 1.66 5.67
CA MET A 81 4.31 2.35 5.44
C MET A 81 3.56 2.58 6.76
N LYS A 82 3.38 1.54 7.58
CA LYS A 82 2.76 1.65 8.90
C LYS A 82 3.43 2.70 9.77
N THR A 83 4.76 2.65 9.91
CA THR A 83 5.53 3.64 10.68
C THR A 83 5.37 5.06 10.12
N SER A 84 5.30 5.21 8.79
CA SER A 84 5.06 6.52 8.17
C SER A 84 3.65 7.05 8.43
N ILE A 85 2.66 6.17 8.62
CA ILE A 85 1.30 6.57 8.96
C ILE A 85 1.18 6.95 10.45
N GLU A 86 1.97 6.33 11.34
CA GLU A 86 1.94 6.62 12.79
C GLU A 86 2.36 8.05 13.15
N ILE A 87 2.95 8.80 12.22
CA ILE A 87 3.32 10.21 12.39
C ILE A 87 2.30 11.20 11.78
N LEU A 88 1.19 10.70 11.22
CA LEU A 88 0.08 11.49 10.66
C LEU A 88 -1.01 11.73 11.69
#